data_AF-A0AA37NAZ6-F1
#
_entry.id   AF-A0AA37NAZ6-F1
#
_cell.length_a   1.000
_cell.length_b   1.000
_cell.length_c   1.000
_cell.angle_alpha   90.00
_cell.angle_beta   90.00
_cell.angle_gamma   90.00
#
_symmetry.space_group_name_H-M   'P 1'
#
loop_
_entity.id
_entity.type
_entity.pdbx_description
1 polymer ?
#
loop_
_entity_poly.entity_id
_entity_poly.type
_entity_poly.pdbx_seq_one_letter_code
_entity_poly.pdbx_strand_id
1 'polypeptide(L)'
;MEDFELNTGENGSEAAEPTGAEEIDFGFLQEGGGEPPAEGEAPPAKPEEPPLEKTGENEAGPAARPPEEMPPAERAVFAEMRRRAEAEARARAQEEVDRAYAAAFGNSVNPYTGRPITSKAEYDEYQRQYQEDQRAAQFQRAGIDPGIIQQMVAEHPAVRQAAAVARQMQTRQVQSFTEAQIGELGRAFPDCGVKSLADLQAADRGAEVLALWSKGIPLARAYAAVHVEDIAAQKAAAAKQSAINAANGKSHLRATGGESGGAVEVTAAELETYRNFLPDATAEEIRKFKAKHKFN
;
A
#
# COMPACT_ATOMS: atom_id res chain seq x y z
N MET A 1 -12.06 -42.10 -69.78
CA MET A 1 -11.14 -41.08 -70.35
C MET A 1 -10.69 -40.26 -69.16
N GLU A 2 -9.54 -40.51 -68.55
CA GLU A 2 -8.32 -41.18 -69.04
C GLU A 2 -7.66 -41.98 -67.91
N ASP A 3 -7.10 -43.12 -68.29
CA ASP A 3 -6.21 -44.00 -67.55
C ASP A 3 -4.81 -43.37 -67.39
N PHE A 4 -4.14 -43.59 -66.25
CA PHE A 4 -2.68 -43.76 -66.22
C PHE A 4 -2.20 -44.56 -64.99
N GLU A 5 -2.04 -45.87 -65.23
CA GLU A 5 -0.95 -46.79 -64.85
C GLU A 5 -0.18 -46.64 -63.51
N LEU A 6 -0.41 -47.65 -62.66
CA LEU A 6 0.56 -48.55 -61.99
C LEU A 6 2.06 -48.17 -61.97
N ASN A 7 2.66 -48.19 -60.78
CA ASN A 7 3.90 -48.96 -60.59
C ASN A 7 4.02 -49.57 -59.19
N THR A 8 3.99 -50.89 -59.19
CA THR A 8 4.33 -51.84 -58.12
C THR A 8 5.85 -52.01 -58.00
N GLY A 9 6.39 -52.14 -56.79
CA GLY A 9 7.81 -52.47 -56.60
C GLY A 9 8.13 -52.89 -55.18
N GLU A 10 7.80 -54.14 -54.87
CA GLU A 10 8.25 -54.90 -53.71
C GLU A 10 9.69 -55.44 -53.93
N ASN A 11 10.57 -55.25 -52.95
CA ASN A 11 11.78 -56.04 -52.62
C ASN A 11 12.54 -55.23 -51.54
N GLY A 12 12.94 -55.74 -50.37
CA GLY A 12 13.28 -57.11 -50.01
C GLY A 12 14.78 -57.24 -49.82
N SER A 13 15.21 -57.26 -48.55
CA SER A 13 16.45 -57.87 -47.99
C SER A 13 17.79 -57.12 -48.05
N GLU A 14 18.33 -56.87 -46.85
CA GLU A 14 19.59 -57.46 -46.31
C GLU A 14 20.64 -56.47 -45.76
N ALA A 15 20.74 -56.50 -44.43
CA ALA A 15 21.89 -56.38 -43.53
C ALA A 15 23.07 -55.43 -43.83
N ALA A 16 23.32 -54.50 -42.88
CA ALA A 16 24.53 -54.50 -42.05
C ALA A 16 24.48 -53.37 -40.99
N GLU A 17 24.33 -53.74 -39.71
CA GLU A 17 24.99 -53.08 -38.57
C GLU A 17 26.32 -53.83 -38.30
N PRO A 18 27.21 -53.44 -37.35
CA PRO A 18 27.33 -52.20 -36.55
C PRO A 18 28.79 -51.64 -36.48
N THR A 19 28.95 -50.35 -36.20
CA THR A 19 30.12 -49.78 -35.47
C THR A 19 29.72 -48.38 -35.01
N GLY A 20 29.87 -47.90 -33.79
CA GLY A 20 30.42 -48.40 -32.53
C GLY A 20 30.05 -47.35 -31.48
N ALA A 21 29.90 -47.80 -30.24
CA ALA A 21 29.33 -47.10 -29.10
C ALA A 21 30.11 -45.85 -28.64
N GLU A 22 29.39 -44.89 -28.04
CA GLU A 22 29.62 -44.51 -26.64
C GLU A 22 28.33 -43.88 -26.07
N GLU A 23 27.58 -44.71 -25.35
CA GLU A 23 26.51 -44.32 -24.45
C GLU A 23 27.14 -43.67 -23.21
N ILE A 24 26.72 -42.45 -22.85
CA ILE A 24 27.04 -41.87 -21.54
C ILE A 24 25.86 -42.17 -20.61
N ASP A 25 26.13 -43.10 -19.71
CA ASP A 25 25.34 -43.54 -18.56
C ASP A 25 25.14 -42.38 -17.55
N PHE A 26 23.90 -41.97 -17.34
CA PHE A 26 23.49 -41.16 -16.19
C PHE A 26 22.43 -41.92 -15.35
N GLY A 27 22.77 -43.14 -14.95
CA GLY A 27 22.05 -43.88 -13.93
C GLY A 27 22.48 -43.48 -12.52
N PHE A 28 21.77 -42.55 -11.88
CA PHE A 28 21.69 -42.53 -10.41
C PHE A 28 20.40 -41.87 -9.89
N LEU A 29 19.62 -42.70 -9.18
CA LEU A 29 18.41 -42.48 -8.37
C LEU A 29 17.05 -42.40 -9.08
N GLN A 30 16.45 -43.58 -9.21
CA GLN A 30 15.00 -43.79 -9.10
C GLN A 30 14.70 -44.77 -7.94
N GLU A 31 13.58 -44.49 -7.26
CA GLU A 31 12.84 -45.27 -6.24
C GLU A 31 13.40 -45.26 -4.80
N GLY A 32 12.60 -45.17 -3.75
CA GLY A 32 11.15 -45.21 -3.53
C GLY A 32 10.90 -45.14 -2.01
N GLY A 33 9.69 -44.78 -1.58
CA GLY A 33 9.36 -44.49 -0.18
C GLY A 33 9.41 -45.68 0.80
N GLY A 34 9.69 -45.36 2.06
CA GLY A 34 9.55 -46.23 3.23
C GLY A 34 9.99 -45.50 4.52
N GLU A 35 9.06 -45.34 5.46
CA GLU A 35 9.23 -44.76 6.81
C GLU A 35 10.09 -45.65 7.76
N PRO A 36 10.53 -45.15 8.94
CA PRO A 36 11.92 -45.25 9.42
C PRO A 36 12.17 -46.34 10.47
N PRO A 37 13.45 -46.59 10.83
CA PRO A 37 13.80 -47.03 12.17
C PRO A 37 14.58 -45.95 12.94
N ALA A 38 14.22 -45.84 14.22
CA ALA A 38 14.91 -45.04 15.23
C ALA A 38 16.12 -45.80 15.81
N GLU A 39 16.94 -45.01 16.51
CA GLU A 39 18.06 -45.36 17.40
C GLU A 39 19.43 -45.62 16.78
N GLY A 40 20.28 -44.60 16.93
CA GLY A 40 21.51 -44.80 17.71
C GLY A 40 22.80 -44.89 16.92
N GLU A 41 23.30 -43.78 16.39
CA GLU A 41 24.74 -43.51 16.36
C GLU A 41 25.01 -42.02 16.10
N ALA A 42 25.88 -41.45 16.95
CA ALA A 42 26.20 -40.04 16.99
C ALA A 42 26.96 -39.58 15.73
N PRO A 43 26.73 -38.36 15.22
CA PRO A 43 27.47 -37.84 14.08
C PRO A 43 28.93 -37.49 14.48
N PRO A 44 29.91 -37.71 13.59
CA PRO A 44 31.28 -37.26 13.81
C PRO A 44 31.39 -35.72 13.78
N ALA A 45 32.40 -35.25 14.50
CA ALA A 45 32.61 -33.88 14.94
C ALA A 45 32.68 -32.82 13.83
N LYS A 46 32.13 -31.64 14.16
CA LYS A 46 32.34 -30.35 13.47
C LYS A 46 33.84 -30.04 13.34
N PRO A 47 34.31 -29.44 12.23
CA PRO A 47 35.61 -28.79 12.20
C PRO A 47 35.63 -27.61 13.17
N GLU A 48 36.66 -27.58 14.03
CA GLU A 48 36.96 -26.53 15.00
C GLU A 48 37.18 -25.18 14.31
N GLU A 49 36.57 -24.13 14.87
CA GLU A 49 36.89 -22.73 14.62
C GLU A 49 38.29 -22.42 15.21
N PRO A 50 39.18 -21.70 14.50
CA PRO A 50 40.43 -21.25 15.10
C PRO A 50 40.15 -20.19 16.19
N PRO A 51 40.96 -20.14 17.26
CA PRO A 51 40.69 -19.29 18.40
C PRO A 51 40.90 -17.81 18.04
N LEU A 52 39.87 -17.00 18.28
CA LEU A 52 39.97 -15.54 18.29
C LEU A 52 40.83 -15.12 19.49
N GLU A 53 42.12 -14.88 19.25
CA GLU A 53 42.98 -14.13 20.14
C GLU A 53 42.39 -12.72 20.35
N LYS A 54 41.97 -12.46 21.59
CA LYS A 54 41.78 -11.10 22.10
C LYS A 54 43.15 -10.43 22.21
N THR A 55 43.52 -9.65 21.21
CA THR A 55 44.45 -8.53 21.38
C THR A 55 43.66 -7.24 21.21
N GLY A 56 43.46 -6.56 22.33
CA GLY A 56 42.84 -5.24 22.35
C GLY A 56 43.87 -4.19 21.96
N GLU A 57 43.50 -3.32 21.02
CA GLU A 57 44.02 -1.97 20.95
C GLU A 57 42.85 -1.01 20.76
N ASN A 58 42.75 -0.10 21.74
CA ASN A 58 41.87 1.06 21.76
C ASN A 58 42.22 1.96 20.56
N GLU A 59 41.30 2.09 19.61
CA GLU A 59 41.09 3.38 18.97
C GLU A 59 39.63 3.77 19.16
N ALA A 60 39.40 4.58 20.19
CA ALA A 60 38.16 5.30 20.40
C ALA A 60 37.94 6.27 19.23
N GLY A 61 37.35 5.77 18.15
CA GLY A 61 36.68 6.61 17.15
C GLY A 61 35.56 7.40 17.83
N PRO A 62 35.24 8.62 17.35
CA PRO A 62 34.27 9.47 18.02
C PRO A 62 32.95 8.72 18.14
N ALA A 63 32.43 8.61 19.37
CA ALA A 63 31.18 7.96 19.67
C ALA A 63 30.11 8.45 18.68
N ALA A 64 29.70 7.58 17.77
CA ALA A 64 28.64 7.89 16.82
C ALA A 64 27.39 8.19 17.64
N ARG A 65 26.94 9.46 17.63
CA ARG A 65 25.71 9.88 18.28
C ARG A 65 24.58 8.93 17.86
N PRO A 66 23.73 8.46 18.79
CA PRO A 66 22.57 7.65 18.44
C PRO A 66 21.78 8.34 17.31
N PRO A 67 21.27 7.60 16.32
CA PRO A 67 20.53 8.19 15.20
C PRO A 67 19.33 9.05 15.64
N GLU A 68 18.86 8.86 16.88
CA GLU A 68 17.81 9.63 17.54
C GLU A 68 18.20 11.04 18.00
N GLU A 69 19.48 11.40 17.96
CA GLU A 69 19.98 12.73 18.35
C GLU A 69 20.34 13.64 17.17
N MET A 70 20.32 13.14 15.92
CA MET A 70 20.59 13.94 14.71
C MET A 70 19.35 14.70 14.24
N PRO A 71 19.46 15.89 13.63
CA PRO A 71 18.32 16.56 13.00
C PRO A 71 17.73 15.72 11.85
N PRO A 72 16.41 15.83 11.57
CA PRO A 72 15.72 14.96 10.61
C PRO A 72 16.30 15.01 9.19
N ALA A 73 16.86 16.14 8.78
CA ALA A 73 17.54 16.29 7.49
C ALA A 73 18.84 15.46 7.41
N GLU A 74 19.66 15.43 8.47
CA GLU A 74 20.89 14.64 8.51
C GLU A 74 20.61 13.13 8.55
N ARG A 75 19.53 12.71 9.24
CA ARG A 75 19.08 11.30 9.22
C ARG A 75 18.67 10.84 7.83
N ALA A 76 17.98 11.71 7.07
CA ALA A 76 17.57 11.39 5.71
C ALA A 76 18.78 11.17 4.79
N VAL A 77 19.80 12.02 4.90
CA VAL A 77 21.05 11.89 4.13
C VAL A 77 21.79 10.59 4.52
N PHE A 78 21.90 10.28 5.82
CA PHE A 78 22.56 9.04 6.26
C PHE A 78 21.78 7.78 5.84
N ALA A 79 20.44 7.85 5.84
CA ALA A 79 19.57 6.77 5.37
C ALA A 79 19.64 6.56 3.85
N GLU A 80 19.82 7.64 3.09
CA GLU A 80 20.05 7.55 1.64
C GLU A 80 21.44 6.99 1.33
N MET A 81 22.48 7.46 2.03
CA MET A 81 23.84 6.93 1.91
C MET A 81 23.90 5.43 2.24
N ARG A 82 23.21 5.00 3.31
CA ARG A 82 23.11 3.56 3.65
C ARG A 82 22.38 2.78 2.56
N ARG A 83 21.26 3.31 2.04
CA ARG A 83 20.53 2.67 0.93
C ARG A 83 21.40 2.52 -0.31
N ARG A 84 22.17 3.54 -0.66
CA ARG A 84 23.10 3.50 -1.80
C ARG A 84 24.23 2.50 -1.57
N ALA A 85 24.84 2.51 -0.38
CA ALA A 85 25.89 1.57 -0.01
C ALA A 85 25.38 0.12 -0.02
N GLU A 86 24.18 -0.12 0.50
CA GLU A 86 23.56 -1.44 0.49
C GLU A 86 23.17 -1.88 -0.94
N ALA A 87 22.66 -0.96 -1.76
CA ALA A 87 22.35 -1.23 -3.16
C ALA A 87 23.61 -1.59 -3.96
N GLU A 88 24.72 -0.86 -3.76
CA GLU A 88 25.99 -1.16 -4.40
C GLU A 88 26.58 -2.49 -3.91
N ALA A 89 26.50 -2.77 -2.60
CA ALA A 89 26.92 -4.05 -2.05
C ALA A 89 26.10 -5.22 -2.62
N ARG A 90 24.78 -5.06 -2.75
CA ARG A 90 23.89 -6.05 -3.40
C ARG A 90 24.23 -6.23 -4.88
N ALA A 91 24.54 -5.15 -5.60
CA ALA A 91 24.93 -5.23 -7.00
C ALA A 91 26.24 -6.02 -7.18
N ARG A 92 27.26 -5.71 -6.38
CA ARG A 92 28.53 -6.46 -6.40
C ARG A 92 28.35 -7.94 -6.05
N ALA A 93 27.56 -8.23 -5.01
CA ALA A 93 27.25 -9.61 -4.64
C ALA A 93 26.51 -10.35 -5.77
N GLN A 94 25.58 -9.68 -6.46
CA GLN A 94 24.88 -10.26 -7.61
C GLN A 94 25.83 -10.51 -8.78
N GLU A 95 26.75 -9.60 -9.08
CA GLU A 95 27.78 -9.79 -10.12
C GLU A 95 28.71 -10.96 -9.81
N GLU A 96 29.09 -11.16 -8.55
CA GLU A 96 29.89 -12.32 -8.13
C GLU A 96 29.13 -13.63 -8.31
N VAL A 97 27.85 -13.65 -7.94
CA VAL A 97 26.95 -14.80 -8.18
C VAL A 97 26.82 -15.07 -9.67
N ASP A 98 26.52 -14.05 -10.48
CA ASP A 98 26.35 -14.22 -11.92
C ASP A 98 27.66 -14.68 -12.59
N ARG A 99 28.82 -14.19 -12.16
CA ARG A 99 30.12 -14.70 -12.61
C ARG A 99 30.32 -16.18 -12.25
N ALA A 100 29.91 -16.60 -11.05
CA ALA A 100 29.99 -18.00 -10.66
C ALA A 100 29.07 -18.89 -11.52
N TYR A 101 27.85 -18.43 -11.82
CA TYR A 101 26.92 -19.12 -12.73
C TYR A 101 27.45 -19.16 -14.17
N ALA A 102 28.03 -18.07 -14.69
CA ALA A 102 28.67 -18.05 -15.99
C ALA A 102 29.85 -19.02 -16.07
N ALA A 103 30.65 -19.13 -15.00
CA ALA A 103 31.77 -20.08 -14.95
C ALA A 103 31.30 -21.54 -14.88
N ALA A 104 30.21 -21.82 -14.16
CA ALA A 104 29.67 -23.18 -14.00
C ALA A 104 28.81 -23.65 -15.18
N PHE A 105 28.02 -22.76 -15.77
CA PHE A 105 26.97 -23.09 -16.75
C PHE A 105 27.12 -22.37 -18.09
N GLY A 106 28.13 -21.51 -18.27
CA GLY A 106 28.34 -20.77 -19.52
C GLY A 106 28.70 -21.65 -20.72
N ASN A 107 29.13 -22.90 -20.50
CA ASN A 107 29.33 -23.91 -21.55
C ASN A 107 28.05 -24.70 -21.89
N SER A 108 27.02 -24.60 -21.05
CA SER A 108 25.74 -25.28 -21.22
C SER A 108 24.75 -24.35 -21.91
N VAL A 109 24.23 -24.77 -23.06
CA VAL A 109 23.23 -24.01 -23.81
C VAL A 109 21.85 -24.29 -23.24
N ASN A 110 21.11 -23.23 -22.92
CA ASN A 110 19.70 -23.35 -22.55
C ASN A 110 18.89 -23.80 -23.79
N PRO A 111 18.20 -24.95 -23.74
CA PRO A 111 17.42 -25.48 -24.87
C PRO A 111 16.25 -24.57 -25.28
N TYR A 112 15.75 -23.71 -24.39
CA TYR A 112 14.63 -22.81 -24.67
C TYR A 112 15.04 -21.53 -25.39
N THR A 113 16.23 -21.00 -25.07
CA THR A 113 16.71 -19.72 -25.60
C THR A 113 17.81 -19.89 -26.64
N GLY A 114 18.41 -21.07 -26.75
CA GLY A 114 19.55 -21.34 -27.63
C GLY A 114 20.83 -20.61 -27.22
N ARG A 115 20.87 -20.04 -26.02
CA ARG A 115 21.99 -19.22 -25.50
C ARG A 115 22.57 -19.85 -24.23
N PRO A 116 23.86 -19.64 -23.94
CA PRO A 116 24.46 -20.12 -22.68
C PRO A 116 23.84 -19.41 -21.47
N ILE A 117 23.74 -20.12 -20.35
CA ILE A 117 23.24 -19.56 -19.09
C ILE A 117 24.39 -18.82 -18.40
N THR A 118 24.25 -17.51 -18.26
CA THR A 118 25.34 -16.63 -17.76
C THR A 118 25.04 -15.93 -16.46
N SER A 119 23.83 -16.09 -15.92
CA SER A 119 23.41 -15.47 -14.66
C SER A 119 22.52 -16.41 -13.86
N LYS A 120 22.38 -16.11 -12.56
CA LYS A 120 21.45 -16.85 -11.70
C LYS A 120 19.99 -16.69 -12.19
N ALA A 121 19.62 -15.49 -12.62
CA ALA A 121 18.27 -15.22 -13.10
C ALA A 121 17.91 -16.06 -14.33
N GLU A 122 18.82 -16.16 -15.30
CA GLU A 122 18.64 -17.02 -16.48
C GLU A 122 18.54 -18.50 -16.11
N TYR A 123 19.31 -18.94 -15.12
CA TYR A 123 19.25 -20.32 -14.62
C TYR A 123 17.91 -20.62 -13.92
N ASP A 124 17.46 -19.72 -13.07
CA ASP A 124 16.18 -19.85 -12.34
C ASP A 124 15.00 -19.90 -13.33
N GLU A 125 15.06 -19.09 -14.39
CA GLU A 125 14.05 -19.08 -15.46
C GLU A 125 14.08 -20.37 -16.30
N TYR A 126 15.27 -20.86 -16.65
CA TYR A 126 15.45 -22.17 -17.29
C TYR A 126 14.85 -23.29 -16.44
N GLN A 127 15.19 -23.34 -15.15
CA GLN A 127 14.67 -24.33 -14.20
C GLN A 127 13.15 -24.29 -14.14
N ARG A 128 12.55 -23.09 -14.10
CA ARG A 128 11.10 -22.94 -14.08
C ARG A 128 10.46 -23.50 -15.35
N GLN A 129 10.97 -23.13 -16.53
CA GLN A 129 10.44 -23.62 -17.81
C GLN A 129 10.60 -25.14 -17.93
N TYR A 130 11.76 -25.68 -17.54
CA TYR A 130 11.99 -27.12 -17.53
C TYR A 130 11.00 -27.86 -16.62
N GLN A 131 10.74 -27.35 -15.42
CA GLN A 131 9.75 -27.94 -14.53
C GLN A 131 8.33 -27.84 -15.08
N GLU A 132 7.99 -26.75 -15.77
CA GLU A 132 6.69 -26.58 -16.42
C GLU A 132 6.50 -27.58 -17.55
N ASP A 133 7.50 -27.77 -18.40
CA ASP A 133 7.45 -28.77 -19.48
C ASP A 133 7.43 -30.20 -18.95
N GLN A 134 8.22 -30.52 -17.92
CA GLN A 134 8.18 -31.85 -17.29
C GLN A 134 6.80 -32.14 -16.71
N ARG A 135 6.18 -31.14 -16.08
CA ARG A 135 4.81 -31.27 -15.55
C ARG A 135 3.78 -31.41 -16.68
N ALA A 136 3.91 -30.62 -17.74
CA ALA A 136 3.03 -30.72 -18.91
C ALA A 136 3.16 -32.09 -19.59
N ALA A 137 4.39 -32.58 -19.79
CA ALA A 137 4.67 -33.90 -20.34
C ALA A 137 4.15 -35.02 -19.43
N GLN A 138 4.25 -34.87 -18.11
CA GLN A 138 3.68 -35.83 -17.16
C GLN A 138 2.15 -35.90 -17.27
N PHE A 139 1.47 -34.75 -17.36
CA PHE A 139 0.02 -34.72 -17.59
C PHE A 139 -0.36 -35.34 -18.93
N GLN A 140 0.37 -35.00 -20.01
CA GLN A 140 0.15 -35.58 -21.33
C GLN A 140 0.34 -37.11 -21.34
N ARG A 141 1.39 -37.62 -20.71
CA ARG A 141 1.66 -39.07 -20.58
C ARG A 141 0.58 -39.79 -19.77
N ALA A 142 -0.01 -39.11 -18.78
CA ALA A 142 -1.15 -39.62 -18.02
C ALA A 142 -2.49 -39.48 -18.75
N GLY A 143 -2.52 -38.89 -19.96
CA GLY A 143 -3.76 -38.61 -20.69
C GLY A 143 -4.65 -37.55 -20.02
N ILE A 144 -4.08 -36.72 -19.14
CA ILE A 144 -4.78 -35.70 -18.37
C ILE A 144 -4.64 -34.36 -19.10
N ASP A 145 -5.77 -33.75 -19.46
CA ASP A 145 -5.80 -32.39 -20.00
C ASP A 145 -5.67 -31.34 -18.88
N PRO A 146 -4.66 -30.44 -18.89
CA PRO A 146 -4.48 -29.41 -17.87
C PRO A 146 -5.66 -28.44 -17.73
N GLY A 147 -6.41 -28.20 -18.81
CA GLY A 147 -7.61 -27.37 -18.82
C GLY A 147 -8.72 -27.96 -17.97
N ILE A 148 -8.89 -29.29 -17.98
CA ILE A 148 -9.87 -30.00 -17.14
C ILE A 148 -9.51 -29.86 -15.66
N ILE A 149 -8.23 -29.94 -15.30
CA ILE A 149 -7.77 -29.72 -13.92
C ILE A 149 -8.10 -28.28 -13.47
N GLN A 150 -7.81 -27.29 -14.30
CA GLN A 150 -8.14 -25.89 -13.97
C GLN A 150 -9.65 -25.66 -13.82
N GLN A 151 -10.47 -26.28 -14.67
CA GLN A 151 -11.92 -26.23 -14.54
C GLN A 151 -12.38 -26.87 -13.23
N MET A 152 -11.88 -28.07 -12.89
CA MET A 152 -12.21 -28.71 -11.62
C MET A 152 -11.81 -27.87 -10.41
N VAL A 153 -10.64 -27.22 -10.44
CA VAL A 153 -10.20 -26.30 -9.37
C VAL A 153 -11.13 -25.08 -9.29
N ALA A 154 -11.49 -24.48 -10.42
CA ALA A 154 -12.39 -23.33 -10.46
C ALA A 154 -13.84 -23.68 -10.04
N GLU A 155 -14.27 -24.90 -10.29
CA GLU A 155 -15.58 -25.43 -9.88
C GLU A 155 -15.59 -25.95 -8.44
N HIS A 156 -14.41 -26.21 -7.86
CA HIS A 156 -14.28 -26.71 -6.51
C HIS A 156 -14.98 -25.76 -5.51
N PRO A 157 -15.86 -26.28 -4.63
CA PRO A 157 -16.70 -25.43 -3.77
C PRO A 157 -15.87 -24.50 -2.88
N ALA A 158 -14.74 -24.98 -2.34
CA ALA A 158 -13.86 -24.14 -1.52
C ALA A 158 -13.24 -22.97 -2.30
N VAL A 159 -12.88 -23.17 -3.58
CA VAL A 159 -12.31 -22.12 -4.43
C VAL A 159 -13.38 -21.10 -4.80
N ARG A 160 -14.59 -21.56 -5.13
CA ARG A 160 -15.73 -20.66 -5.38
C ARG A 160 -16.09 -19.81 -4.16
N GLN A 161 -16.09 -20.41 -2.97
CA GLN A 161 -16.32 -19.68 -1.73
C GLN A 161 -15.20 -18.67 -1.46
N ALA A 162 -13.94 -19.07 -1.59
CA ALA A 162 -12.80 -18.17 -1.41
C ALA A 162 -12.85 -17.00 -2.40
N ALA A 163 -13.15 -17.25 -3.68
CA ALA A 163 -13.31 -16.22 -4.69
C ALA A 163 -14.48 -15.27 -4.39
N ALA A 164 -15.61 -15.79 -3.88
CA ALA A 164 -16.74 -14.98 -3.46
C ALA A 164 -16.38 -14.07 -2.27
N VAL A 165 -15.70 -14.61 -1.25
CA VAL A 165 -15.22 -13.84 -0.10
C VAL A 165 -14.22 -12.77 -0.54
N ALA A 166 -13.26 -13.11 -1.41
CA ALA A 166 -12.29 -12.17 -1.94
C ALA A 166 -12.97 -11.02 -2.69
N ARG A 167 -13.94 -11.33 -3.56
CA ARG A 167 -14.75 -10.31 -4.27
C ARG A 167 -15.55 -9.44 -3.30
N GLN A 168 -16.12 -10.02 -2.26
CA GLN A 168 -16.86 -9.28 -1.24
C GLN A 168 -15.94 -8.33 -0.46
N MET A 169 -14.75 -8.79 -0.07
CA MET A 169 -13.76 -7.97 0.61
C MET A 169 -13.29 -6.82 -0.29
N GLN A 170 -12.97 -7.10 -1.55
CA GLN A 170 -12.59 -6.07 -2.52
C GLN A 170 -13.70 -5.04 -2.71
N THR A 171 -14.94 -5.49 -2.85
CA THR A 171 -16.11 -4.59 -2.97
C THR A 171 -16.27 -3.71 -1.73
N ARG A 172 -16.14 -4.28 -0.53
CA ARG A 172 -16.19 -3.52 0.73
C ARG A 172 -15.05 -2.51 0.84
N GLN A 173 -13.84 -2.86 0.41
CA GLN A 173 -12.71 -1.92 0.41
C GLN A 173 -12.93 -0.75 -0.55
N VAL A 174 -13.45 -1.03 -1.75
CA VAL A 174 -13.77 0.04 -2.71
C VAL A 174 -14.90 0.93 -2.18
N GLN A 175 -15.94 0.34 -1.57
CA GLN A 175 -17.03 1.08 -0.96
C GLN A 175 -16.53 1.96 0.19
N SER A 176 -15.78 1.41 1.15
CA SER A 176 -15.28 2.16 2.30
C SER A 176 -14.31 3.28 1.87
N PHE A 177 -13.46 3.03 0.88
CA PHE A 177 -12.60 4.06 0.29
C PHE A 177 -13.44 5.19 -0.33
N THR A 178 -14.45 4.83 -1.11
CA THR A 178 -15.34 5.81 -1.76
C THR A 178 -16.11 6.63 -0.72
N GLU A 179 -16.68 5.99 0.29
CA GLU A 179 -17.38 6.65 1.40
C GLU A 179 -16.46 7.59 2.18
N ALA A 180 -15.21 7.18 2.44
CA ALA A 180 -14.23 8.02 3.10
C ALA A 180 -13.91 9.28 2.26
N GLN A 181 -13.73 9.13 0.95
CA GLN A 181 -13.47 10.24 0.03
C GLN A 181 -14.65 11.21 -0.07
N ILE A 182 -15.89 10.69 -0.15
CA ILE A 182 -17.11 11.51 -0.15
C ILE A 182 -17.28 12.22 1.20
N GLY A 183 -17.00 11.54 2.32
CA GLY A 183 -17.03 12.15 3.65
C GLY A 183 -15.96 13.23 3.84
N GLU A 184 -14.76 13.05 3.29
CA GLU A 184 -13.72 14.08 3.26
C GLU A 184 -14.15 15.30 2.45
N LEU A 185 -14.73 15.08 1.26
CA LEU A 185 -15.30 16.13 0.42
C LEU A 185 -16.35 16.94 1.19
N GLY A 186 -17.31 16.26 1.84
CA GLY A 186 -18.36 16.93 2.62
C GLY A 186 -17.83 17.71 3.82
N ARG A 187 -16.70 17.29 4.42
CA ARG A 187 -16.04 18.07 5.49
C ARG A 187 -15.30 19.29 4.96
N ALA A 188 -14.63 19.16 3.81
CA ALA A 188 -13.88 20.25 3.20
C ALA A 188 -14.81 21.32 2.59
N PHE A 189 -15.94 20.88 2.01
CA PHE A 189 -16.91 21.72 1.31
C PHE A 189 -18.33 21.34 1.77
N PRO A 190 -18.80 21.80 2.94
CA PRO A 190 -20.12 21.44 3.47
C PRO A 190 -21.28 21.88 2.56
N ASP A 191 -21.08 22.93 1.76
CA ASP A 191 -22.10 23.48 0.87
C ASP A 191 -22.14 22.81 -0.52
N CYS A 192 -21.29 21.80 -0.79
CA CYS A 192 -21.23 21.15 -2.11
C CYS A 192 -22.44 20.26 -2.43
N GLY A 193 -23.22 19.85 -1.42
CA GLY A 193 -24.40 19.00 -1.61
C GLY A 193 -24.14 17.54 -2.02
N VAL A 194 -22.89 17.14 -2.23
CA VAL A 194 -22.50 15.79 -2.65
C VAL A 194 -22.50 14.83 -1.46
N LYS A 195 -23.39 13.82 -1.46
CA LYS A 195 -23.48 12.77 -0.42
C LYS A 195 -23.14 11.38 -0.92
N SER A 196 -23.05 11.21 -2.22
CA SER A 196 -22.76 9.93 -2.88
C SER A 196 -22.02 10.15 -4.19
N LEU A 197 -21.46 9.07 -4.73
CA LEU A 197 -20.86 9.09 -6.07
C LEU A 197 -21.88 9.46 -7.15
N ALA A 198 -23.15 9.04 -6.99
CA ALA A 198 -24.23 9.39 -7.92
C ALA A 198 -24.54 10.89 -7.89
N ASP A 199 -24.56 11.50 -6.69
CA ASP A 199 -24.74 12.95 -6.55
C ASP A 199 -23.58 13.71 -7.20
N LEU A 200 -22.34 13.21 -7.03
CA LEU A 200 -21.17 13.80 -7.67
C LEU A 200 -21.26 13.71 -9.20
N GLN A 201 -21.75 12.60 -9.74
CA GLN A 201 -21.94 12.44 -11.19
C GLN A 201 -23.01 13.39 -11.74
N ALA A 202 -24.05 13.65 -10.97
CA ALA A 202 -25.13 14.58 -11.34
C ALA A 202 -24.79 16.05 -11.06
N ALA A 203 -23.77 16.32 -10.24
CA ALA A 203 -23.35 17.66 -9.89
C ALA A 203 -22.79 18.42 -11.10
N ASP A 204 -22.92 19.74 -11.05
CA ASP A 204 -22.32 20.61 -12.05
C ASP A 204 -20.81 20.37 -12.12
N ARG A 205 -20.30 20.16 -13.34
CA ARG A 205 -18.89 19.81 -13.61
C ARG A 205 -18.36 18.57 -12.87
N GLY A 206 -19.25 17.73 -12.37
CA GLY A 206 -18.90 16.48 -11.68
C GLY A 206 -18.05 15.52 -12.50
N ALA A 207 -18.25 15.47 -13.81
CA ALA A 207 -17.43 14.67 -14.72
C ALA A 207 -15.95 15.09 -14.72
N GLU A 208 -15.65 16.40 -14.64
CA GLU A 208 -14.27 16.90 -14.56
C GLU A 208 -13.63 16.51 -13.22
N VAL A 209 -14.39 16.60 -12.13
CA VAL A 209 -13.95 16.18 -10.79
C VAL A 209 -13.59 14.69 -10.79
N LEU A 210 -14.45 13.85 -11.37
CA LEU A 210 -14.21 12.41 -11.49
C LEU A 210 -13.00 12.08 -12.36
N ALA A 211 -12.76 12.84 -13.44
CA ALA A 211 -11.59 12.67 -14.29
C ALA A 211 -10.27 13.02 -13.59
N LEU A 212 -10.28 13.96 -12.65
CA LEU A 212 -9.13 14.26 -11.80
C LEU A 212 -8.95 13.20 -10.71
N TRP A 213 -10.06 12.74 -10.11
CA TRP A 213 -10.02 11.69 -9.10
C TRP A 213 -9.49 10.35 -9.65
N SER A 214 -9.89 9.97 -10.88
CA SER A 214 -9.39 8.77 -11.54
C SER A 214 -7.90 8.81 -11.88
N LYS A 215 -7.28 10.00 -11.92
CA LYS A 215 -5.83 10.20 -12.06
C LYS A 215 -5.07 10.09 -10.72
N GLY A 216 -5.76 9.77 -9.63
CA GLY A 216 -5.18 9.62 -8.30
C GLY A 216 -5.14 10.91 -7.47
N ILE A 217 -5.82 11.98 -7.91
CA ILE A 217 -5.94 13.22 -7.12
C ILE A 217 -7.02 13.02 -6.04
N PRO A 218 -6.78 13.32 -4.75
CA PRO A 218 -7.81 13.19 -3.72
C PRO A 218 -9.10 13.94 -4.06
N LEU A 219 -10.26 13.35 -3.75
CA LEU A 219 -11.54 13.84 -4.26
C LEU A 219 -11.84 15.31 -3.87
N ALA A 220 -11.55 15.69 -2.64
CA ALA A 220 -11.71 17.07 -2.17
C ALA A 220 -10.82 18.06 -2.95
N ARG A 221 -9.60 17.65 -3.32
CA ARG A 221 -8.69 18.49 -4.12
C ARG A 221 -9.14 18.59 -5.57
N ALA A 222 -9.62 17.49 -6.15
CA ALA A 222 -10.21 17.49 -7.48
C ALA A 222 -11.41 18.46 -7.56
N TYR A 223 -12.31 18.41 -6.57
CA TYR A 223 -13.44 19.32 -6.47
C TYR A 223 -12.99 20.79 -6.35
N ALA A 224 -12.02 21.08 -5.48
CA ALA A 224 -11.49 22.43 -5.30
C ALA A 224 -10.85 23.01 -6.57
N ALA A 225 -10.15 22.17 -7.34
CA ALA A 225 -9.50 22.59 -8.59
C ALA A 225 -10.53 22.96 -9.67
N VAL A 226 -11.64 22.22 -9.71
CA VAL A 226 -12.75 22.48 -10.63
C VAL A 226 -13.49 23.75 -10.19
N HIS A 227 -13.91 23.85 -8.94
CA HIS A 227 -14.76 24.95 -8.43
C HIS A 227 -13.99 26.15 -7.85
N VAL A 228 -12.77 26.41 -8.33
CA VAL A 228 -11.89 27.45 -7.75
C VAL A 228 -12.53 28.85 -7.78
N GLU A 229 -13.20 29.19 -8.87
CA GLU A 229 -13.84 30.51 -9.06
C GLU A 229 -15.06 30.66 -8.16
N ASP A 230 -15.92 29.65 -8.08
CA ASP A 230 -17.11 29.64 -7.23
C ASP A 230 -16.74 29.77 -5.75
N ILE A 231 -15.75 28.99 -5.32
CA ILE A 231 -15.24 29.00 -3.95
C ILE A 231 -14.64 30.38 -3.61
N ALA A 232 -13.89 30.98 -4.55
CA ALA A 232 -13.32 32.31 -4.35
C ALA A 232 -14.41 33.39 -4.25
N ALA A 233 -15.43 33.34 -5.11
CA ALA A 233 -16.56 34.26 -5.09
C ALA A 233 -17.37 34.14 -3.79
N GLN A 234 -17.67 32.92 -3.34
CA GLN A 234 -18.37 32.66 -2.08
C GLN A 234 -17.58 33.18 -0.87
N LYS A 235 -16.27 32.91 -0.80
CA LYS A 235 -15.41 33.42 0.27
C LYS A 235 -15.36 34.94 0.29
N ALA A 236 -15.27 35.59 -0.87
CA ALA A 236 -15.29 37.05 -0.98
C ALA A 236 -16.64 37.63 -0.51
N ALA A 237 -17.75 37.01 -0.90
CA ALA A 237 -19.09 37.42 -0.47
C ALA A 237 -19.27 37.27 1.05
N ALA A 238 -18.85 36.13 1.62
CA ALA A 238 -18.90 35.88 3.06
C ALA A 238 -18.03 36.88 3.85
N ALA A 239 -16.82 37.19 3.36
CA ALA A 239 -15.95 38.19 3.97
C ALA A 239 -16.58 39.59 3.94
N LYS A 240 -17.19 39.98 2.81
CA LYS A 240 -17.91 41.25 2.68
C LYS A 240 -19.08 41.33 3.66
N GLN A 241 -19.88 40.26 3.77
CA GLN A 241 -21.01 40.23 4.70
C GLN A 241 -20.55 40.26 6.15
N SER A 242 -19.49 39.53 6.49
CA SER A 242 -18.88 39.57 7.83
C SER A 242 -18.40 40.98 8.19
N ALA A 243 -17.78 41.70 7.25
CA ALA A 243 -17.36 43.09 7.44
C ALA A 243 -18.55 44.03 7.66
N ILE A 244 -19.65 43.88 6.91
CA ILE A 244 -20.89 44.66 7.10
C ILE A 244 -21.49 44.39 8.48
N ASN A 245 -21.61 43.11 8.87
CA ASN A 245 -22.14 42.72 10.17
C ASN A 245 -21.27 43.26 11.31
N ALA A 246 -19.94 43.23 11.16
CA ALA A 246 -19.01 43.80 12.13
C ALA A 246 -19.10 45.32 12.22
N ALA A 247 -19.36 46.02 11.11
CA ALA A 247 -19.57 47.47 11.10
C ALA A 247 -20.89 47.87 11.77
N ASN A 248 -21.98 47.16 11.44
CA ASN A 248 -23.30 47.42 12.01
C ASN A 248 -23.37 47.04 13.50
N GLY A 249 -22.73 45.94 13.91
CA GLY A 249 -22.64 45.53 15.32
C GLY A 249 -21.88 46.53 16.20
N LYS A 250 -20.96 47.31 15.63
CA LYS A 250 -20.23 48.40 16.34
C LYS A 250 -21.05 49.69 16.45
N SER A 251 -22.19 49.81 15.76
CA SER A 251 -23.05 50.99 15.86
C SER A 251 -23.72 51.09 17.24
N HIS A 252 -23.94 49.95 17.91
CA HIS A 252 -24.47 49.89 19.29
C HIS A 252 -23.43 50.25 20.37
N LEU A 253 -22.13 50.12 20.07
CA LEU A 253 -21.04 50.57 20.95
C LEU A 253 -20.76 52.07 20.82
N ARG A 254 -21.10 52.68 19.68
CA ARG A 254 -21.04 54.14 19.50
C ARG A 254 -22.25 54.86 20.10
N ALA A 255 -23.42 54.20 20.19
CA ALA A 255 -24.64 54.80 20.75
C ALA A 255 -24.68 54.83 22.29
N THR A 256 -23.82 54.08 22.98
CA THR A 256 -23.73 54.06 24.46
C THR A 256 -22.44 54.71 25.01
N GLY A 257 -21.61 55.26 24.13
CA GLY A 257 -20.35 55.93 24.49
C GLY A 257 -20.43 57.46 24.56
N GLY A 258 -21.64 58.03 24.53
CA GLY A 258 -21.87 59.47 24.65
C GLY A 258 -22.73 59.79 25.87
N GLU A 259 -22.15 60.55 26.80
CA GLU A 259 -22.81 61.36 27.84
C GLU A 259 -23.30 60.67 29.14
N SER A 260 -22.38 60.61 30.11
CA SER A 260 -22.52 61.17 31.47
C SER A 260 -23.89 61.12 32.19
N GLY A 261 -24.01 60.29 33.24
CA GLY A 261 -24.95 60.56 34.36
C GLY A 261 -25.57 59.32 35.00
N GLY A 262 -25.17 59.02 36.24
CA GLY A 262 -25.49 57.76 36.92
C GLY A 262 -26.92 57.55 37.41
N ALA A 263 -27.37 56.29 37.33
CA ALA A 263 -28.22 55.62 38.32
C ALA A 263 -28.05 54.10 38.13
N VAL A 264 -27.73 53.36 39.20
CA VAL A 264 -27.71 51.90 39.16
C VAL A 264 -29.16 51.43 39.20
N GLU A 265 -29.75 51.14 38.05
CA GLU A 265 -31.08 50.54 37.99
C GLU A 265 -30.99 49.07 38.42
N VAL A 266 -31.72 48.73 39.50
CA VAL A 266 -31.91 47.35 39.94
C VAL A 266 -33.22 46.87 39.35
N THR A 267 -33.15 45.82 38.55
CA THR A 267 -34.33 45.26 37.87
C THR A 267 -35.26 44.57 38.87
N ALA A 268 -36.55 44.48 38.56
CA ALA A 268 -37.55 43.88 39.45
C ALA A 268 -37.22 42.42 39.83
N ALA A 269 -36.64 41.66 38.90
CA ALA A 269 -36.22 40.27 39.13
C ALA A 269 -35.05 40.16 40.13
N GLU A 270 -34.12 41.13 40.11
CA GLU A 270 -33.03 41.17 41.09
C GLU A 270 -33.56 41.48 42.49
N LEU A 271 -34.54 42.40 42.63
CA LEU A 271 -35.16 42.71 43.94
C LEU A 271 -35.84 41.50 44.57
N GLU A 272 -36.48 40.66 43.77
CA GLU A 272 -37.15 39.44 44.24
C GLU A 272 -36.13 38.40 44.73
N THR A 273 -35.02 38.27 44.00
CA THR A 273 -33.90 37.40 44.40
C THR A 273 -33.30 37.87 45.73
N TYR A 274 -33.07 39.17 45.90
CA TYR A 274 -32.54 39.73 47.15
C TYR A 274 -33.50 39.58 48.33
N ARG A 275 -34.82 39.64 48.09
CA ARG A 275 -35.83 39.41 49.15
C ARG A 275 -35.84 37.97 49.67
N ASN A 276 -35.48 36.99 48.85
CA ASN A 276 -35.35 35.60 49.33
C ASN A 276 -34.20 35.41 50.32
N PHE A 277 -33.13 36.21 50.20
CA PHE A 277 -31.96 36.14 51.10
C PHE A 277 -32.03 37.13 52.27
N LEU A 278 -32.78 38.23 52.11
CA LEU A 278 -32.98 39.28 53.11
C LEU A 278 -34.48 39.62 53.21
N PRO A 279 -35.29 38.80 53.89
CA PRO A 279 -36.75 38.92 53.86
C PRO A 279 -37.29 40.21 54.49
N ASP A 280 -36.54 40.83 55.41
CA ASP A 280 -36.93 42.06 56.09
C ASP A 280 -36.30 43.35 55.49
N ALA A 281 -35.49 43.23 54.43
CA ALA A 281 -34.84 44.41 53.81
C ALA A 281 -35.79 45.14 52.86
N THR A 282 -35.83 46.48 52.98
CA THR A 282 -36.64 47.31 52.07
C THR A 282 -35.98 47.48 50.70
N ALA A 283 -36.78 47.73 49.66
CA ALA A 283 -36.28 47.86 48.29
C ALA A 283 -35.28 49.03 48.09
N GLU A 284 -35.26 50.02 48.98
CA GLU A 284 -34.24 51.09 48.97
C GLU A 284 -32.92 50.64 49.59
N GLU A 285 -32.97 49.84 50.64
CA GLU A 285 -31.78 49.29 51.30
C GLU A 285 -31.06 48.30 50.39
N ILE A 286 -31.81 47.48 49.65
CA ILE A 286 -31.25 46.57 48.63
C ILE A 286 -30.53 47.36 47.53
N ARG A 287 -31.11 48.48 47.07
CA ARG A 287 -30.49 49.35 46.05
C ARG A 287 -29.23 50.03 46.57
N LYS A 288 -29.24 50.54 47.81
CA LYS A 288 -28.06 51.11 48.46
C LYS A 288 -26.97 50.05 48.69
N PHE A 289 -27.36 48.83 49.08
CA PHE A 289 -26.46 47.72 49.25
C PHE A 289 -25.77 47.36 47.94
N LYS A 290 -26.49 47.24 46.81
CA LYS A 290 -25.90 46.98 45.49
C LYS A 290 -25.01 48.14 45.01
N ALA A 291 -25.44 49.39 45.23
CA ALA A 291 -24.64 50.57 44.85
C ALA A 291 -23.31 50.64 45.63
N LYS A 292 -23.31 50.17 46.89
CA LYS A 292 -22.14 50.12 47.77
C LYS A 292 -21.26 48.89 47.55
N HIS A 293 -21.87 47.73 47.29
CA HIS A 293 -21.22 46.45 47.00
C HIS A 293 -21.36 46.12 45.51
N LYS A 294 -20.76 46.96 44.65
CA LYS A 294 -20.62 46.67 43.21
C LYS A 294 -19.83 45.37 43.03
N PHE A 295 -20.52 44.24 42.95
CA PHE A 295 -19.93 43.01 42.46
C PHE A 295 -19.91 43.10 40.93
N ASN A 296 -18.70 43.04 40.36
CA ASN A 296 -18.47 42.82 38.93
C ASN A 296 -19.05 41.48 38.48
#